data_AF-A0A1F9DSY7-F1
#
_entry.id   AF-A0A1F9DSY7-F1
#
_cell.length_a   1.000
_cell.length_b   1.000
_cell.length_c   1.000
_cell.angle_alpha   90.00
_cell.angle_beta   90.00
_cell.angle_gamma   90.00
#
_symmetry.space_group_name_H-M   'P 1'
#
loop_
_entity.id
_entity.type
_entity.pdbx_description
1 polymer ?
#
loop_
_entity_poly.entity_id
_entity_poly.type
_entity_poly.pdbx_seq_one_letter_code
_entity_poly.pdbx_strand_id
1 'polypeptide(L)'
;MIIRSSGISDVGLKRDGNEDSFFVEDSLGLYIVADGMGGHLAGEVASRVAVEMINKFFRKCMEEKAGEEEIYGKPDRSLSLEGNYILGGIRLANRVIYEMALEQKKYQGMGTTVVVLLVTPKMIIAANVGDSRIYLVRDGEVEKLSKDHSIVAEQIEMGMMTEEEAANSSMKHILTRNLGSAIDVEPDIFELEPSNNDCFILCSDGLTDLVSDEEIGD
;
A
#
# COMPACT_ATOMS: atom_id res chain seq x y z
N MET A 1 -1.83 17.90 17.19
CA MET A 1 -1.57 16.47 16.94
C MET A 1 -0.07 16.26 16.99
N ILE A 2 0.41 15.28 17.76
CA ILE A 2 1.81 14.87 17.76
C ILE A 2 1.82 13.48 17.14
N ILE A 3 2.56 13.29 16.06
CA ILE A 3 2.80 11.98 15.47
C ILE A 3 4.20 11.52 15.88
N ARG A 4 4.35 10.22 16.09
CA ARG A 4 5.65 9.57 16.25
C ARG A 4 5.61 8.31 15.40
N SER A 5 6.63 8.12 14.59
CA SER A 5 6.73 6.97 13.73
C SER A 5 8.14 6.38 13.74
N SER A 6 8.22 5.12 13.30
CA SER A 6 9.46 4.42 13.04
C SER A 6 9.22 3.41 11.93
N GLY A 7 10.21 3.17 11.08
CA GLY A 7 10.17 2.14 10.06
C GLY A 7 11.40 1.25 10.14
N ILE A 8 11.22 -0.03 9.90
CA ILE A 8 12.29 -1.03 9.81
C ILE A 8 11.98 -1.96 8.64
N SER A 9 13.01 -2.42 7.97
CA SER A 9 12.91 -3.44 6.92
C SER A 9 14.15 -4.33 7.00
N ASP A 10 13.96 -5.62 6.76
CA ASP A 10 14.99 -6.65 6.83
C ASP A 10 14.82 -7.62 5.66
N VAL A 11 15.93 -8.09 5.08
CA VAL A 11 15.89 -9.05 3.96
C VAL A 11 15.37 -10.44 4.39
N GLY A 12 15.38 -10.71 5.69
CA GLY A 12 15.04 -12.00 6.27
C GLY A 12 16.15 -13.03 6.04
N LEU A 13 15.79 -14.31 6.25
CA LEU A 13 16.76 -15.41 6.22
C LEU A 13 16.75 -16.22 4.93
N LYS A 14 15.82 -15.94 4.01
CA LYS A 14 15.57 -16.77 2.81
C LYS A 14 15.80 -16.06 1.48
N ARG A 15 15.72 -14.73 1.44
CA ARG A 15 15.84 -13.96 0.19
C ARG A 15 17.27 -13.47 0.01
N ASP A 16 17.69 -13.33 -1.24
CA ASP A 16 19.03 -12.81 -1.61
C ASP A 16 19.08 -11.28 -1.63
N GLY A 17 17.92 -10.62 -1.66
CA GLY A 17 17.77 -9.17 -1.72
C GLY A 17 16.46 -8.72 -1.13
N ASN A 18 16.41 -7.46 -0.71
CA ASN A 18 15.22 -6.85 -0.14
C ASN A 18 14.46 -6.10 -1.25
N GLU A 19 13.26 -6.58 -1.56
CA GLU A 19 12.36 -5.96 -2.53
C GLU A 19 11.35 -5.01 -1.86
N ASP A 20 11.35 -4.91 -0.53
CA ASP A 20 10.51 -3.98 0.22
C ASP A 20 11.10 -2.57 0.20
N SER A 21 10.22 -1.58 0.06
CA SER A 21 10.53 -0.16 0.19
C SER A 21 9.52 0.53 1.08
N PHE A 22 9.96 1.48 1.89
CA PHE A 22 9.07 2.28 2.71
C PHE A 22 9.47 3.76 2.76
N PHE A 23 8.52 4.61 3.15
CA PHE A 23 8.72 6.03 3.38
C PHE A 23 7.99 6.45 4.66
N VAL A 24 8.67 7.28 5.46
CA VAL A 24 8.21 7.75 6.76
C VAL A 24 8.52 9.24 6.86
N GLU A 25 7.50 10.09 7.00
CA GLU A 25 7.68 11.52 7.18
C GLU A 25 6.60 12.14 8.08
N ASP A 26 6.90 12.27 9.37
CA ASP A 26 6.01 12.87 10.38
C ASP A 26 5.57 14.29 10.02
N SER A 27 6.42 15.09 9.35
CA SER A 27 6.07 16.48 9.00
C SER A 27 5.00 16.58 7.91
N LEU A 28 4.89 15.54 7.07
CA LEU A 28 3.81 15.39 6.10
C LEU A 28 2.64 14.56 6.65
N GLY A 29 2.90 13.75 7.69
CA GLY A 29 2.00 12.70 8.12
C GLY A 29 1.85 11.59 7.07
N LEU A 30 2.80 11.43 6.15
CA LEU A 30 2.73 10.48 5.04
C LEU A 30 3.63 9.27 5.29
N TYR A 31 3.03 8.09 5.20
CA TYR A 31 3.70 6.80 5.38
C TYR A 31 3.33 5.87 4.22
N ILE A 32 4.31 5.16 3.69
CA ILE A 32 4.14 4.26 2.55
C ILE A 32 4.94 2.99 2.80
N VAL A 33 4.37 1.82 2.52
CA VAL A 33 5.09 0.55 2.41
C VAL A 33 4.72 -0.09 1.08
N ALA A 34 5.71 -0.63 0.38
CA ALA A 34 5.56 -1.30 -0.90
C ALA A 34 6.41 -2.57 -0.91
N ASP A 35 5.80 -3.71 -1.23
CA ASP A 35 6.45 -5.01 -1.37
C ASP A 35 6.65 -5.30 -2.86
N GLY A 36 7.91 -5.39 -3.28
CA GLY A 36 8.29 -5.58 -4.67
C GLY A 36 8.14 -7.04 -5.08
N MET A 37 7.53 -7.28 -6.25
CA MET A 37 7.42 -8.60 -6.85
C MET A 37 8.03 -8.63 -8.25
N GLY A 38 8.63 -9.77 -8.59
CA GLY A 38 9.29 -9.98 -9.87
C GLY A 38 10.38 -11.05 -9.81
N GLY A 39 10.82 -11.44 -8.62
CA GLY A 39 11.93 -12.39 -8.47
C GLY A 39 13.21 -11.77 -9.05
N HIS A 40 13.85 -12.40 -10.03
CA HIS A 40 15.01 -11.82 -10.72
C HIS A 40 14.68 -10.61 -11.63
N LEU A 41 13.42 -10.15 -11.67
CA LEU A 41 12.89 -9.19 -12.65
C LEU A 41 12.59 -7.80 -12.08
N ALA A 42 13.36 -7.37 -11.07
CA ALA A 42 13.41 -5.99 -10.56
C ALA A 42 12.24 -5.54 -9.65
N GLY A 43 11.80 -6.40 -8.72
CA GLY A 43 10.80 -6.02 -7.72
C GLY A 43 11.26 -4.86 -6.84
N GLU A 44 12.56 -4.80 -6.50
CA GLU A 44 13.16 -3.70 -5.73
C GLU A 44 13.09 -2.36 -6.47
N VAL A 45 13.06 -2.39 -7.81
CA VAL A 45 12.89 -1.18 -8.62
C VAL A 45 11.43 -0.74 -8.59
N ALA A 46 10.49 -1.67 -8.72
CA ALA A 46 9.06 -1.36 -8.71
C ALA A 46 8.62 -0.75 -7.37
N SER A 47 8.98 -1.37 -6.23
CA SER A 47 8.61 -0.87 -4.90
C SER A 47 9.19 0.51 -4.61
N ARG A 48 10.46 0.73 -4.96
CA ARG A 48 11.11 2.04 -4.81
C ARG A 48 10.45 3.10 -5.68
N VAL A 49 10.15 2.80 -6.94
CA VAL A 49 9.46 3.73 -7.85
C VAL A 49 8.07 4.07 -7.33
N ALA A 50 7.33 3.10 -6.78
CA ALA A 50 6.01 3.37 -6.19
C ALA A 50 6.10 4.40 -5.06
N VAL A 51 6.97 4.16 -4.09
CA VAL A 51 7.20 5.06 -2.95
C VAL A 51 7.63 6.45 -3.40
N GLU A 52 8.62 6.53 -4.31
CA GLU A 52 9.15 7.80 -4.83
C GLU A 52 8.08 8.61 -5.56
N MET A 53 7.30 7.97 -6.43
CA MET A 53 6.29 8.64 -7.25
C MET A 53 5.09 9.11 -6.45
N ILE A 54 4.59 8.31 -5.50
CA ILE A 54 3.47 8.69 -4.62
C ILE A 54 3.86 9.90 -3.77
N ASN A 55 5.02 9.86 -3.10
CA ASN A 55 5.53 10.97 -2.29
C ASN A 55 5.73 12.24 -3.14
N LYS A 56 6.37 12.12 -4.31
CA LYS A 56 6.61 13.27 -5.20
C LYS A 56 5.32 13.90 -5.70
N PHE A 57 4.35 13.09 -6.10
CA PHE A 57 3.05 13.59 -6.57
C PHE A 57 2.29 14.28 -5.44
N PHE A 58 2.19 13.63 -4.27
CA PHE A 58 1.52 14.20 -3.10
C PHE A 58 2.13 15.54 -2.69
N ARG A 59 3.45 15.63 -2.57
CA ARG A 59 4.16 16.90 -2.23
C ARG A 59 3.84 18.00 -3.22
N LYS A 60 3.90 17.69 -4.52
CA LYS A 60 3.59 18.65 -5.57
C LYS A 60 2.17 19.20 -5.40
N CYS A 61 1.18 18.31 -5.24
CA CYS A 61 -0.21 18.72 -5.04
C CYS A 61 -0.39 19.61 -3.80
N MET A 62 0.27 19.28 -2.69
CA MET A 62 0.22 20.06 -1.45
C MET A 62 0.88 21.44 -1.59
N GLU A 63 2.03 21.52 -2.24
CA GLU A 63 2.79 22.76 -2.44
C GLU A 63 2.09 23.72 -3.40
N GLU A 64 1.53 23.19 -4.48
CA GLU A 64 0.83 23.97 -5.52
C GLU A 64 -0.64 24.25 -5.15
N LYS A 65 -1.17 23.60 -4.09
CA LYS A 65 -2.60 23.61 -3.73
C LYS A 65 -3.47 23.18 -4.90
N ALA A 66 -3.07 22.06 -5.51
CA ALA A 66 -3.63 21.55 -6.75
C ALA A 66 -5.15 21.37 -6.67
N GLY A 67 -5.86 21.83 -7.70
CA GLY A 67 -7.29 21.60 -7.86
C GLY A 67 -7.61 20.15 -8.24
N GLU A 68 -8.90 19.80 -8.31
CA GLU A 68 -9.31 18.46 -8.74
C GLU A 68 -8.87 18.14 -10.18
N GLU A 69 -8.79 19.16 -11.03
CA GLU A 69 -8.39 19.10 -12.42
C GLU A 69 -6.91 18.76 -12.65
N GLU A 70 -6.09 18.88 -11.61
CA GLU A 70 -4.64 18.60 -11.64
C GLU A 70 -4.31 17.19 -11.12
N ILE A 71 -5.31 16.47 -10.58
CA ILE A 71 -5.16 15.09 -10.12
C ILE A 71 -4.91 14.18 -11.33
N TYR A 72 -3.97 13.25 -11.19
CA TYR A 72 -3.74 12.23 -12.20
C TYR A 72 -4.88 11.19 -12.19
N GLY A 73 -5.56 11.04 -13.33
CA GLY A 73 -6.73 10.17 -13.46
C GLY A 73 -8.03 10.88 -13.09
N LYS A 74 -9.13 10.11 -12.99
CA LYS A 74 -10.45 10.68 -12.66
C LYS A 74 -10.59 10.82 -11.14
N PRO A 75 -10.87 12.03 -10.61
CA PRO A 75 -11.13 12.21 -9.18
C PRO A 75 -12.35 11.41 -8.72
N ASP A 76 -12.29 10.91 -7.49
CA ASP A 76 -13.44 10.35 -6.78
C ASP A 76 -14.07 11.43 -5.90
N ARG A 77 -15.31 11.80 -6.24
CA ARG A 77 -16.05 12.86 -5.56
C ARG A 77 -16.53 12.47 -4.15
N SER A 78 -16.40 11.20 -3.78
CA SER A 78 -16.70 10.73 -2.42
C SER A 78 -15.55 10.94 -1.45
N LEU A 79 -14.33 11.19 -1.96
CA LEU A 79 -13.13 11.42 -1.17
C LEU A 79 -12.87 12.92 -0.96
N SER A 80 -12.10 13.23 0.07
CA SER A 80 -11.48 14.54 0.23
C SER A 80 -10.50 14.87 -0.90
N LEU A 81 -10.04 16.12 -0.94
CA LEU A 81 -9.01 16.54 -1.89
C LEU A 81 -7.69 15.83 -1.63
N GLU A 82 -7.30 15.70 -0.35
CA GLU A 82 -6.12 14.96 0.08
C GLU A 82 -6.21 13.46 -0.25
N GLY A 83 -7.39 12.85 -0.11
CA GLY A 83 -7.65 11.47 -0.51
C GLY A 83 -7.46 11.27 -2.01
N ASN A 84 -7.94 12.23 -2.79
CA ASN A 84 -7.73 12.28 -4.22
C ASN A 84 -6.25 12.49 -4.63
N TYR A 85 -5.45 13.21 -3.83
CA TYR A 85 -4.00 13.30 -4.07
C TYR A 85 -3.32 11.94 -3.92
N ILE A 86 -3.69 11.16 -2.90
CA ILE A 86 -3.17 9.80 -2.70
C ILE A 86 -3.62 8.89 -3.85
N LEU A 87 -4.90 8.92 -4.23
CA LEU A 87 -5.46 8.16 -5.34
C LEU A 87 -4.72 8.44 -6.66
N GLY A 88 -4.51 9.72 -6.99
CA GLY A 88 -3.77 10.14 -8.18
C GLY A 88 -2.29 9.73 -8.12
N GLY A 89 -1.67 9.81 -6.95
CA GLY A 89 -0.29 9.38 -6.73
C GLY A 89 -0.09 7.89 -7.00
N ILE A 90 -0.99 7.04 -6.50
CA ILE A 90 -0.93 5.59 -6.73
C ILE A 90 -1.14 5.26 -8.22
N ARG A 91 -2.13 5.90 -8.87
CA ARG A 91 -2.38 5.70 -10.31
C ARG A 91 -1.21 6.16 -11.18
N LEU A 92 -0.56 7.27 -10.82
CA LEU A 92 0.63 7.74 -11.52
C LEU A 92 1.81 6.79 -11.32
N ALA A 93 2.04 6.31 -10.10
CA ALA A 93 3.05 5.30 -9.81
C ALA A 93 2.82 4.03 -10.65
N ASN A 94 1.59 3.52 -10.70
CA ASN A 94 1.24 2.39 -11.56
C ASN A 94 1.62 2.63 -13.02
N ARG A 95 1.24 3.79 -13.57
CA ARG A 95 1.52 4.14 -14.96
C ARG A 95 3.02 4.10 -15.25
N VAL A 96 3.84 4.69 -14.38
CA VAL A 96 5.30 4.75 -14.55
C VAL A 96 5.91 3.35 -14.48
N ILE A 97 5.50 2.52 -13.50
CA ILE A 97 6.00 1.15 -13.36
C ILE A 97 5.62 0.31 -14.59
N TYR A 98 4.37 0.41 -15.04
CA TYR A 98 3.88 -0.29 -16.24
C TYR A 98 4.67 0.09 -17.49
N GLU A 99 4.91 1.39 -17.73
CA GLU A 99 5.71 1.86 -18.87
C GLU A 99 7.16 1.38 -18.79
N MET A 100 7.78 1.46 -17.62
CA MET A 100 9.15 0.95 -17.41
C MET A 100 9.26 -0.55 -17.71
N ALA A 101 8.26 -1.34 -17.33
CA ALA A 101 8.22 -2.78 -17.58
C ALA A 101 8.05 -3.12 -19.07
N LEU A 102 7.37 -2.26 -19.84
CA LEU A 102 7.21 -2.42 -21.29
C LEU A 102 8.46 -2.02 -22.08
N GLU A 103 9.13 -0.94 -21.68
CA GLU A 103 10.25 -0.37 -22.44
C GLU A 103 11.57 -1.11 -22.23
N GLN A 104 11.80 -1.65 -21.04
CA GLN A 104 13.09 -2.21 -20.66
C GLN A 104 12.96 -3.70 -20.36
N LYS A 105 13.61 -4.54 -21.19
CA LYS A 105 13.62 -6.00 -21.02
C LYS A 105 14.04 -6.46 -19.61
N LYS A 106 14.90 -5.70 -18.93
CA LYS A 106 15.35 -6.00 -17.55
C LYS A 106 14.30 -5.74 -16.47
N TYR A 107 13.22 -5.04 -16.78
CA TYR A 107 12.10 -4.71 -15.87
C TYR A 107 10.82 -5.42 -16.27
N GLN A 108 10.89 -6.32 -17.25
CA GLN A 108 9.72 -7.01 -17.77
C GLN A 108 9.09 -7.86 -16.65
N GLY A 109 7.84 -7.57 -16.31
CA GLY A 109 7.10 -8.30 -15.28
C GLY A 109 7.36 -7.83 -13.85
N MET A 110 8.10 -6.72 -13.64
CA MET A 110 8.17 -6.11 -12.32
C MET A 110 6.79 -5.61 -11.89
N GLY A 111 6.53 -5.68 -10.59
CA GLY A 111 5.36 -5.09 -9.97
C GLY A 111 5.61 -4.86 -8.49
N THR A 112 4.65 -4.26 -7.82
CA THR A 112 4.73 -4.07 -6.37
C THR A 112 3.35 -3.89 -5.76
N THR A 113 3.18 -4.29 -4.51
CA THR A 113 2.07 -3.84 -3.69
C THR A 113 2.29 -2.38 -3.27
N VAL A 114 1.28 -1.74 -2.71
CA VAL A 114 1.48 -0.53 -1.91
C VAL A 114 0.39 -0.41 -0.86
N VAL A 115 0.77 0.03 0.32
CA VAL A 115 -0.10 0.63 1.32
C VAL A 115 0.35 2.05 1.61
N VAL A 116 -0.60 2.97 1.73
CA VAL A 116 -0.35 4.38 2.01
C VAL A 116 -1.22 4.81 3.18
N LEU A 117 -0.64 5.52 4.13
CA LEU A 117 -1.34 6.18 5.22
C LEU A 117 -0.98 7.67 5.22
N LEU A 118 -1.99 8.52 5.18
CA LEU A 118 -1.85 9.96 5.39
C LEU A 118 -2.61 10.36 6.66
N VAL A 119 -1.89 10.92 7.61
CA VAL A 119 -2.39 11.35 8.91
C VAL A 119 -2.40 12.87 8.99
N THR A 120 -3.59 13.46 8.98
CA THR A 120 -3.78 14.90 9.14
C THR A 120 -4.57 15.22 10.41
N PRO A 121 -4.57 16.47 10.90
CA PRO A 121 -5.40 16.84 12.04
C PRO A 121 -6.91 16.68 11.82
N LYS A 122 -7.37 16.55 10.57
CA LYS A 122 -8.80 16.46 10.22
C LYS A 122 -9.24 15.04 9.88
N MET A 123 -8.34 14.25 9.31
CA MET A 123 -8.65 12.95 8.75
C MET A 123 -7.43 12.06 8.66
N ILE A 124 -7.67 10.76 8.72
CA ILE A 124 -6.76 9.70 8.29
C ILE A 124 -7.26 9.20 6.94
N ILE A 125 -6.33 9.04 6.00
CA ILE A 125 -6.59 8.43 4.70
C ILE A 125 -5.70 7.20 4.61
N ALA A 126 -6.29 6.05 4.33
CA ALA A 126 -5.56 4.83 4.09
C ALA A 126 -5.97 4.22 2.76
N ALA A 127 -4.98 3.74 2.02
CA ALA A 127 -5.16 3.21 0.68
C ALA A 127 -4.27 2.00 0.45
N ASN A 128 -4.75 1.01 -0.30
CA ASN A 128 -3.95 -0.17 -0.64
C ASN A 128 -4.16 -0.67 -2.08
N VAL A 129 -3.10 -1.28 -2.62
CA VAL A 129 -3.10 -2.14 -3.81
C VAL A 129 -2.22 -3.33 -3.51
N GLY A 130 -2.78 -4.53 -3.44
CA GLY A 130 -2.04 -5.76 -3.13
C GLY A 130 -2.47 -6.31 -1.79
N ASP A 131 -1.63 -7.13 -1.19
CA ASP A 131 -1.87 -7.81 0.09
C ASP A 131 -1.01 -7.29 1.25
N SER A 132 -0.18 -6.27 1.03
CA SER A 132 0.37 -5.48 2.13
C SER A 132 -0.76 -4.80 2.91
N ARG A 133 -0.59 -4.65 4.22
CA ARG A 133 -1.69 -4.33 5.13
C ARG A 133 -1.51 -3.06 5.93
N ILE A 134 -2.65 -2.49 6.31
CA ILE A 134 -2.77 -1.35 7.23
C ILE A 134 -3.68 -1.82 8.39
N TYR A 135 -3.17 -1.72 9.60
CA TYR A 135 -3.92 -1.97 10.83
C TYR A 135 -4.07 -0.68 11.63
N LEU A 136 -5.21 -0.54 12.29
CA LEU A 136 -5.48 0.45 13.33
C LEU A 136 -5.65 -0.29 14.66
N VAL A 137 -4.86 0.10 15.66
CA VAL A 137 -5.05 -0.31 17.04
C VAL A 137 -5.62 0.87 17.81
N ARG A 138 -6.86 0.71 18.30
CA ARG A 138 -7.62 1.75 19.01
C ARG A 138 -8.39 1.11 20.16
N ASP A 139 -8.29 1.70 21.36
CA ASP A 139 -9.00 1.24 22.56
C ASP A 139 -8.80 -0.26 22.91
N GLY A 140 -7.64 -0.82 22.52
CA GLY A 140 -7.31 -2.24 22.73
C GLY A 140 -7.90 -3.19 21.68
N GLU A 141 -8.51 -2.67 20.62
CA GLU A 141 -9.00 -3.44 19.48
C GLU A 141 -8.09 -3.19 18.27
N VAL A 142 -7.79 -4.28 17.54
CA VAL A 142 -7.07 -4.25 16.27
C VAL A 142 -8.07 -4.40 15.12
N GLU A 143 -8.02 -3.45 14.19
CA GLU A 143 -8.83 -3.44 12.98
C GLU A 143 -7.91 -3.46 11.76
N LYS A 144 -8.04 -4.47 10.91
CA LYS A 144 -7.41 -4.46 9.58
C LYS A 144 -8.21 -3.55 8.67
N LEU A 145 -7.63 -2.42 8.29
CA LEU A 145 -8.30 -1.43 7.47
C LEU A 145 -8.17 -1.70 5.97
N SER A 146 -7.05 -2.29 5.55
CA SER A 146 -6.80 -2.66 4.15
C SER A 146 -7.52 -3.94 3.72
N LYS A 147 -7.86 -4.04 2.44
CA LYS A 147 -8.40 -5.27 1.83
C LYS A 147 -7.34 -5.96 0.97
N ASP A 148 -6.98 -7.18 1.33
CA ASP A 148 -6.01 -7.97 0.58
C ASP A 148 -6.50 -8.25 -0.86
N HIS A 149 -5.69 -7.90 -1.86
CA HIS A 149 -5.97 -8.21 -3.28
C HIS A 149 -5.26 -9.49 -3.72
N SER A 150 -5.68 -10.62 -3.15
CA SER A 150 -5.17 -11.96 -3.47
C SER A 150 -6.30 -12.91 -3.85
N ILE A 151 -5.97 -13.98 -4.58
CA ILE A 151 -6.95 -15.01 -4.99
C ILE A 151 -7.64 -15.61 -3.75
N VAL A 152 -6.88 -15.87 -2.69
CA VAL A 152 -7.44 -16.47 -1.48
C VAL A 152 -8.37 -15.50 -0.76
N ALA A 153 -8.04 -14.22 -0.68
CA ALA A 153 -8.90 -13.20 -0.08
C ALA A 153 -10.23 -13.06 -0.84
N GLU A 154 -10.18 -13.03 -2.17
CA GLU A 154 -11.40 -12.99 -3.00
C GLU A 154 -12.25 -14.25 -2.85
N GLN A 155 -11.63 -15.44 -2.74
CA GLN A 155 -12.36 -16.70 -2.54
C GLN A 155 -13.04 -16.76 -1.16
N ILE A 156 -12.41 -16.21 -0.12
CA ILE A 156 -13.02 -16.07 1.21
C ILE A 156 -14.22 -15.14 1.15
N GLU A 157 -14.08 -13.98 0.51
CA GLU A 157 -15.17 -13.01 0.36
C GLU A 157 -16.38 -13.60 -0.39
N MET A 158 -16.13 -14.47 -1.38
CA MET A 158 -17.17 -15.18 -2.12
C MET A 158 -17.77 -16.39 -1.36
N GLY A 159 -17.28 -16.69 -0.15
CA GLY A 159 -17.70 -17.85 0.63
C GLY A 159 -17.28 -19.20 0.03
N MET A 160 -16.28 -19.19 -0.84
CA MET A 160 -15.74 -20.38 -1.51
C MET A 160 -14.59 -21.03 -0.74
N MET A 161 -13.98 -20.31 0.20
CA MET A 161 -12.83 -20.72 0.98
C MET A 161 -12.95 -20.18 2.41
N THR A 162 -12.48 -20.93 3.39
CA THR A 162 -12.35 -20.46 4.79
C THR A 162 -10.97 -19.84 5.03
N GLU A 163 -10.83 -19.03 6.09
CA GLU A 163 -9.52 -18.46 6.46
C GLU A 163 -8.47 -19.54 6.76
N GLU A 164 -8.87 -20.65 7.38
CA GLU A 164 -7.99 -21.78 7.69
C GLU A 164 -7.47 -22.48 6.40
N GLU A 165 -8.34 -22.63 5.40
CA GLU A 165 -7.96 -23.16 4.09
C GLU A 165 -7.03 -22.20 3.34
N ALA A 166 -7.30 -20.89 3.41
CA ALA A 166 -6.50 -19.86 2.79
C ALA A 166 -5.07 -19.82 3.32
N ALA A 167 -4.90 -19.92 4.65
CA ALA A 167 -3.59 -19.92 5.30
C ALA A 167 -2.66 -21.05 4.81
N ASN A 168 -3.24 -22.18 4.39
CA ASN A 168 -2.53 -23.36 3.89
C ASN A 168 -2.52 -23.48 2.36
N SER A 169 -3.11 -22.53 1.65
CA SER A 169 -3.27 -22.57 0.20
C SER A 169 -1.96 -22.31 -0.52
N SER A 170 -1.70 -23.08 -1.58
CA SER A 170 -0.57 -22.80 -2.50
C SER A 170 -0.76 -21.52 -3.30
N MET A 171 -1.97 -20.94 -3.30
CA MET A 171 -2.32 -19.72 -4.03
C MET A 171 -2.23 -18.46 -3.16
N LYS A 172 -1.80 -18.57 -1.89
CA LYS A 172 -1.89 -17.45 -0.94
C LYS A 172 -1.11 -16.19 -1.35
N HIS A 173 -0.01 -16.36 -2.11
CA HIS A 173 0.79 -15.25 -2.64
C HIS A 173 0.41 -14.83 -4.08
N ILE A 174 -0.70 -15.34 -4.63
CA ILE A 174 -1.16 -14.94 -5.97
C ILE A 174 -2.03 -13.70 -5.85
N LEU A 175 -1.47 -12.56 -6.25
CA LEU A 175 -2.18 -11.29 -6.25
C LEU A 175 -3.14 -11.17 -7.44
N THR A 176 -4.30 -10.60 -7.15
CA THR A 176 -5.30 -10.20 -8.16
C THR A 176 -5.12 -8.73 -8.56
N ARG A 177 -4.43 -7.93 -7.73
CA ARG A 177 -4.10 -6.53 -8.02
C ARG A 177 -2.72 -6.17 -7.49
N ASN A 178 -1.91 -5.55 -8.33
CA ASN A 178 -0.61 -4.95 -7.97
C ASN A 178 -0.30 -3.81 -8.93
N LEU A 179 0.64 -2.93 -8.56
CA LEU A 179 1.13 -1.89 -9.46
C LEU A 179 2.04 -2.49 -10.53
N GLY A 180 1.89 -2.03 -11.77
CA GLY A 180 2.76 -2.39 -12.90
C GLY A 180 2.28 -3.55 -13.76
N SER A 181 1.32 -4.36 -13.31
CA SER A 181 0.78 -5.49 -14.09
C SER A 181 -0.21 -5.06 -15.17
N ALA A 182 -0.91 -3.95 -14.98
CA ALA A 182 -1.89 -3.40 -15.91
C ALA A 182 -1.70 -1.90 -16.11
N ILE A 183 -2.20 -1.40 -17.25
CA ILE A 183 -2.13 0.01 -17.63
C ILE A 183 -2.80 0.94 -16.60
N ASP A 184 -3.93 0.48 -16.06
CA ASP A 184 -4.73 1.16 -15.05
C ASP A 184 -4.82 0.27 -13.80
N VAL A 185 -4.95 0.92 -12.64
CA VAL A 185 -5.17 0.26 -11.36
C VAL A 185 -6.25 1.01 -10.60
N GLU A 186 -7.09 0.27 -9.87
CA GLU A 186 -8.07 0.83 -8.95
C GLU A 186 -7.63 0.55 -7.50
N PRO A 187 -7.11 1.56 -6.78
CA PRO A 187 -6.79 1.42 -5.36
C PRO A 187 -8.05 1.36 -4.51
N ASP A 188 -8.01 0.55 -3.46
CA ASP A 188 -8.99 0.65 -2.39
C ASP A 188 -8.52 1.78 -1.46
N ILE A 189 -9.41 2.73 -1.15
CA ILE A 189 -9.11 3.92 -0.34
C ILE A 189 -10.29 4.26 0.55
N PHE A 190 -10.01 4.64 1.79
CA PHE A 190 -11.02 5.04 2.75
C PHE A 190 -10.50 6.14 3.67
N GLU A 191 -11.44 6.88 4.26
CA GLU A 191 -11.18 8.04 5.09
C GLU A 191 -11.88 7.86 6.44
N LEU A 192 -11.19 8.15 7.53
CA LEU A 192 -11.75 8.12 8.87
C LEU A 192 -11.31 9.33 9.70
N GLU A 193 -12.07 9.61 10.77
CA GLU A 193 -11.71 10.66 11.71
C GLU A 193 -10.59 10.20 12.66
N PRO A 194 -9.57 11.04 12.91
CA PRO A 194 -8.51 10.72 13.86
C PRO A 194 -9.05 10.72 15.28
N SER A 195 -8.64 9.74 16.08
CA SER A 195 -8.91 9.69 17.52
C SER A 195 -7.62 9.78 18.33
N ASN A 196 -7.77 10.06 19.63
CA ASN A 196 -6.64 10.05 20.54
C ASN A 196 -6.10 8.62 20.69
N ASN A 197 -4.77 8.50 20.73
CA ASN A 197 -4.06 7.23 20.90
C ASN A 197 -4.24 6.22 19.76
N ASP A 198 -4.67 6.66 18.57
CA ASP A 198 -4.60 5.83 17.38
C ASP A 198 -3.17 5.37 17.13
N CYS A 199 -2.98 4.06 17.00
CA CYS A 199 -1.73 3.45 16.58
C CYS A 199 -1.97 2.77 15.22
N PHE A 200 -1.10 3.03 14.25
CA PHE A 200 -1.19 2.42 12.93
C PHE A 200 0.02 1.55 12.66
N ILE A 201 -0.22 0.39 12.07
CA ILE A 201 0.83 -0.52 11.60
C ILE A 201 0.66 -0.70 10.10
N LEU A 202 1.72 -0.42 9.34
CA LEU A 202 1.81 -0.71 7.91
C LEU A 202 2.86 -1.79 7.72
N CYS A 203 2.54 -2.84 6.98
CA CYS A 203 3.46 -3.97 6.78
C CYS A 203 3.29 -4.67 5.42
N SER A 204 4.38 -5.28 4.94
CA SER A 204 4.35 -6.29 3.87
C SER A 204 3.83 -7.63 4.40
N ASP A 205 3.61 -8.59 3.50
CA ASP A 205 3.16 -9.94 3.89
C ASP A 205 4.21 -10.67 4.75
N GLY A 206 5.48 -10.27 4.67
CA GLY A 206 6.59 -10.82 5.45
C GLY A 206 6.42 -10.72 6.97
N LEU A 207 5.60 -9.80 7.48
CA LEU A 207 5.19 -9.77 8.88
C LEU A 207 4.01 -10.71 9.13
N THR A 208 2.93 -10.53 8.37
CA THR A 208 1.62 -11.14 8.63
C THR A 208 1.55 -12.62 8.26
N ASP A 209 2.55 -13.12 7.54
CA ASP A 209 2.75 -14.56 7.31
C ASP A 209 3.26 -15.30 8.57
N LEU A 210 3.79 -14.56 9.55
CA LEU A 210 4.42 -15.12 10.75
C LEU A 210 3.78 -14.64 12.06
N VAL A 211 3.11 -13.48 12.03
CA VAL A 211 2.47 -12.85 13.17
C VAL A 211 0.98 -12.70 12.88
N SER A 212 0.15 -13.19 13.80
CA SER A 212 -1.31 -13.09 13.67
C SER A 212 -1.80 -11.66 13.90
N ASP A 213 -3.01 -11.36 13.40
CA ASP A 213 -3.63 -10.05 13.60
C ASP A 213 -3.81 -9.70 15.09
N GLU A 214 -4.10 -10.70 15.93
CA GLU A 214 -4.20 -10.55 17.39
C GLU A 214 -2.86 -10.15 18.02
N GLU A 215 -1.76 -10.81 17.64
CA GLU A 215 -0.41 -10.49 18.12
C GLU A 215 0.08 -9.12 17.64
N ILE A 216 -0.45 -8.58 16.53
CA ILE A 216 -0.16 -7.21 16.06
C ILE A 216 -0.84 -6.17 16.96
N GLY A 217 -1.98 -6.52 17.56
CA GLY A 217 -2.75 -5.63 18.44
C GLY A 217 -2.26 -5.55 19.89
N ASP A 218 -1.49 -6.56 20.34
CA ASP A 218 -0.95 -6.70 21.71
C ASP A 218 0.25 -5.76 22.01
#